data_AF-A0A9D7NBD0-F1
#
_entry.id   AF-A0A9D7NBD0-F1
#
_cell.length_a   1.000
_cell.length_b   1.000
_cell.length_c   1.000
_cell.angle_alpha   90.00
_cell.angle_beta   90.00
_cell.angle_gamma   90.00
#
_symmetry.space_group_name_H-M   'P 1'
#
loop_
_entity.id
_entity.type
_entity.pdbx_description
1 polymer ?
#
loop_
_entity_poly.entity_id
_entity_poly.type
_entity_poly.pdbx_seq_one_letter_code
_entity_poly.pdbx_strand_id
1 'polypeptide(L)' 'MLLASEERQLASILESPSAPLLANRLIAALEDEKRKRQEFYRDIDDDMKVEFINGEIIVHSLVKN' A
#
# COMPACT_ATOMS: atom_id res chain seq x y z
N MET A 1 5.14 24.58 -16.81
CA MET A 1 4.35 23.32 -16.84
C MET A 1 4.44 22.72 -15.45
N LEU A 2 3.40 22.84 -14.62
CA LEU A 2 3.40 22.21 -13.29
C LEU A 2 3.14 20.72 -13.49
N LEU A 3 4.17 19.88 -13.35
CA LEU A 3 3.98 18.45 -13.19
C LEU A 3 3.05 18.19 -11.99
N ALA A 4 2.22 17.15 -12.05
CA ALA A 4 1.44 16.71 -10.89
C ALA A 4 2.38 16.42 -9.71
N SER A 5 1.91 16.53 -8.46
CA SER A 5 2.75 16.32 -7.26
C SER A 5 3.47 14.98 -7.28
N GLU A 6 2.80 13.95 -7.79
CA GLU A 6 3.31 12.59 -7.94
C GLU A 6 4.48 12.52 -8.93
N GLU A 7 4.39 13.22 -10.07
CA GLU A 7 5.45 13.27 -11.07
C GLU A 7 6.71 13.99 -10.55
N ARG A 8 6.55 15.06 -9.76
CA ARG A 8 7.70 15.70 -9.08
C ARG A 8 8.37 14.76 -8.08
N GLN A 9 7.57 13.98 -7.36
CA GLN A 9 8.08 13.05 -6.35
C GLN A 9 8.80 11.87 -7.01
N LEU A 10 8.27 11.36 -8.12
CA LEU A 10 8.93 10.35 -8.94
C LEU A 10 10.24 10.87 -9.54
N ALA A 11 10.24 12.09 -10.10
CA ALA A 11 11.44 12.71 -10.65
C ALA A 11 12.55 12.82 -9.59
N SER A 12 12.21 13.24 -8.36
CA SER A 12 13.17 13.33 -7.26
C SER A 12 13.77 11.96 -6.88
N ILE A 13 13.00 10.88 -6.97
CA ILE A 13 13.52 9.52 -6.74
C ILE A 13 14.48 9.12 -7.86
N LEU A 14 14.13 9.42 -9.12
CA LEU A 14 14.91 9.07 -10.31
C LEU A 14 16.24 9.84 -10.41
N GLU A 15 16.33 11.04 -9.83
CA GLU A 15 17.57 11.82 -9.75
C GLU A 15 18.61 11.22 -8.79
N SER A 16 18.19 10.32 -7.89
CA SER A 16 19.10 9.68 -6.94
C SER A 16 19.93 8.58 -7.59
N PRO A 17 21.25 8.49 -7.34
CA PRO A 17 22.05 7.33 -7.76
C PRO A 17 21.60 6.02 -7.10
N SER A 18 20.83 6.12 -6.01
CA SER A 18 20.23 4.98 -5.31
C SER A 18 18.84 4.60 -5.84
N ALA A 19 18.35 5.24 -6.91
CA ALA A 19 17.03 4.99 -7.51
C ALA A 19 16.73 3.50 -7.75
N PRO A 20 17.66 2.67 -8.28
CA PRO A 20 17.38 1.23 -8.45
C PRO A 20 17.14 0.51 -7.13
N LEU A 21 17.90 0.85 -6.07
CA LEU A 21 17.74 0.26 -4.75
C LEU A 21 16.41 0.65 -4.11
N LEU A 22 16.04 1.93 -4.23
CA LEU A 22 14.77 2.45 -3.73
C LEU A 22 13.57 1.82 -4.45
N ALA A 23 13.65 1.66 -5.78
CA ALA A 23 12.63 0.98 -6.58
C ALA A 23 12.44 -0.47 -6.13
N ASN A 24 13.52 -1.22 -5.96
CA ASN A 24 13.44 -2.61 -5.49
C ASN A 24 12.80 -2.72 -4.11
N ARG A 25 13.16 -1.81 -3.19
CA ARG A 25 12.58 -1.79 -1.84
C ARG A 25 11.09 -1.44 -1.86
N LEU A 26 10.70 -0.48 -2.71
CA LEU A 26 9.30 -0.10 -2.90
C LEU A 26 8.48 -1.28 -3.43
N ILE A 27 8.97 -1.95 -4.48
CA ILE A 27 8.30 -3.12 -5.07
C ILE A 27 8.12 -4.21 -4.02
N ALA A 28 9.18 -4.55 -3.27
CA ALA A 28 9.11 -5.57 -2.22
C ALA A 28 8.09 -5.22 -1.13
N ALA A 29 7.99 -3.96 -0.72
CA ALA A 29 6.99 -3.52 0.25
C ALA A 29 5.56 -3.64 -0.29
N LEU A 30 5.34 -3.27 -1.56
CA LEU A 30 4.04 -3.39 -2.22
C LEU A 30 3.62 -4.86 -2.41
N GLU A 31 4.57 -5.75 -2.69
CA GLU A 31 4.32 -7.19 -2.80
C GLU A 31 3.95 -7.81 -1.45
N ASP A 32 4.69 -7.46 -0.38
CA ASP A 32 4.37 -7.91 0.98
C ASP A 32 2.99 -7.44 1.42
N GLU A 33 2.64 -6.19 1.10
CA GLU A 33 1.32 -5.66 1.36
C GLU A 33 0.22 -6.37 0.57
N LYS A 34 0.45 -6.63 -0.72
CA LYS A 34 -0.49 -7.40 -1.54
C LYS A 34 -0.71 -8.80 -0.96
N ARG A 35 0.35 -9.46 -0.51
CA ARG A 35 0.27 -10.78 0.15
C ARG A 35 -0.57 -10.70 1.43
N LYS A 36 -0.30 -9.71 2.29
CA LYS A 36 -1.09 -9.48 3.52
C LYS A 36 -2.57 -9.25 3.20
N ARG A 37 -2.89 -8.47 2.16
CA ARG A 37 -4.28 -8.28 1.71
C ARG A 37 -4.92 -9.58 1.22
N GLN A 38 -4.20 -10.41 0.47
CA GLN A 38 -4.72 -11.70 -0.01
C GLN A 38 -4.97 -12.69 1.13
N GLU A 39 -4.04 -12.77 2.09
CA GLU A 39 -4.22 -13.57 3.31
C GLU A 39 -5.42 -13.06 4.12
N PHE A 40 -5.52 -11.75 4.25
CA PHE A 40 -6.64 -11.10 4.90
C PHE A 40 -7.97 -11.44 4.22
N TYR A 41 -8.16 -11.16 2.91
CA TYR A 41 -9.42 -11.48 2.20
C TYR A 41 -9.79 -12.96 2.16
N ARG A 42 -8.83 -13.88 2.34
CA ARG A 42 -9.11 -15.32 2.46
C ARG A 42 -9.71 -15.67 3.83
N ASP A 43 -9.35 -14.93 4.87
CA ASP A 43 -9.65 -15.26 6.26
C ASP A 43 -10.84 -14.44 6.83
N ILE A 44 -11.43 -13.51 6.06
CA ILE A 44 -12.59 -12.70 6.47
C ILE A 44 -13.88 -13.26 5.86
N ASP A 45 -14.90 -13.45 6.70
CA ASP A 45 -16.29 -13.74 6.30
C ASP A 45 -16.99 -12.45 5.83
N ASP A 46 -17.92 -12.54 4.86
CA ASP A 46 -18.59 -11.41 4.15
C ASP A 46 -19.25 -10.31 5.04
N ASP A 47 -19.30 -10.49 6.36
CA ASP A 47 -19.95 -9.60 7.34
C ASP A 47 -19.00 -8.57 8.00
N MET A 48 -17.70 -8.55 7.64
CA MET A 48 -16.72 -7.59 8.20
C MET A 48 -16.38 -6.45 7.24
N LYS A 49 -16.67 -5.21 7.67
CA LYS A 49 -16.15 -4.00 7.01
C LYS A 49 -14.73 -3.75 7.43
N VAL A 50 -13.78 -3.92 6.52
CA VAL A 50 -12.37 -3.63 6.80
C VAL A 50 -11.78 -2.71 5.74
N GLU A 51 -11.19 -1.63 6.22
CA GLU A 51 -10.51 -0.64 5.40
C GLU A 51 -9.00 -0.84 5.51
N PHE A 52 -8.33 -0.76 4.36
CA PHE A 52 -6.90 -0.92 4.26
C PHE A 52 -6.28 0.43 3.89
N ILE A 53 -5.49 1.02 4.79
CA ILE A 53 -4.88 2.35 4.60
C ILE A 53 -3.38 2.24 4.85
N ASN A 54 -2.55 2.51 3.83
CA ASN A 54 -1.08 2.64 3.92
C ASN A 54 -0.33 1.50 4.64
N GLY A 55 -0.78 0.26 4.51
CA GLY A 55 -0.14 -0.91 5.13
C GLY A 55 -0.76 -1.38 6.44
N GLU A 56 -1.74 -0.65 6.95
CA GLU A 56 -2.47 -1.00 8.17
C GLU A 56 -3.86 -1.54 7.84
N ILE A 57 -4.19 -2.68 8.45
CA ILE A 57 -5.53 -3.28 8.40
C ILE A 57 -6.34 -2.66 9.54
N ILE A 58 -7.31 -1.80 9.22
CA ILE A 58 -8.21 -1.23 10.22
C ILE A 58 -9.51 -2.04 10.22
N VAL A 59 -9.59 -3.00 11.16
CA VAL A 59 -10.77 -3.82 11.35
C VAL A 59 -11.87 -2.99 12.02
N HIS A 60 -13.00 -2.80 11.34
CA HIS A 60 -14.22 -2.32 11.98
C HIS A 60 -15.17 -3.50 12.16
N SER A 61 -15.07 -4.15 13.32
CA SER A 61 -16.12 -5.09 13.73
C SER A 61 -17.38 -4.25 13.98
N LEU A 62 -18.36 -4.37 13.09
CA LEU A 62 -19.69 -3.86 13.37
C LEU A 62 -20.20 -4.68 14.56
N VAL A 63 -20.16 -4.10 15.76
CA VAL A 63 -20.89 -4.63 16.89
C VAL A 63 -22.36 -4.60 16.45
N LYS A 64 -22.95 -5.78 16.21
CA LYS A 64 -24.38 -5.91 15.94
C LYS A 64 -25.12 -5.36 17.18
N ASN A 65 -25.85 -4.27 17.00
CA ASN A 65 -26.90 -3.83 17.94
C ASN A 65 -28.11 -4.75 17.81
#